data_AF-A0A4R9J5G2-F1
#
_entry.id   AF-A0A4R9J5G2-F1
#
_cell.length_a   1.000
_cell.length_b   1.000
_cell.length_c   1.000
_cell.angle_alpha   90.00
_cell.angle_beta   90.00
_cell.angle_gamma   90.00
#
_symmetry.space_group_name_H-M   'P 1'
#
loop_
_entity.id
_entity.type
_entity.pdbx_description
1 polymer ?
#
loop_
_entity_poly.entity_id
_entity_poly.type
_entity_poly.pdbx_seq_one_letter_code
_entity_poly.pdbx_strand_id
1 'polypeptide(L)'
;MTYLIEKYVALKNKYRNYDTKEALRRMQACRIALKELEDKGFRTGVEILGSINFGIVEPSSDIDCILLHYCDLHKDQECPEYCPNFLYESEEIKASLRRRLKNENLKIEFLDCINLRMVERALDTGNWKDHEVLRRLLFYRTIGRPVNRPLFIPYAEKLEENEEYIRDILEWGSEALSVYLGTSRHRFSFSKYNERIESSGLQLPHGLKEELESYLEQGEGFETNNGAESSRSKDPV
;
A
#
# COMPACT_ATOMS: atom_id res chain seq x y z
N MET A 1 21.50 -9.28 7.42
CA MET A 1 21.00 -7.93 7.13
C MET A 1 19.51 -7.94 7.30
N THR A 2 18.91 -6.93 7.93
CA THR A 2 17.45 -6.80 8.01
C THR A 2 17.01 -5.81 6.94
N TYR A 3 16.15 -6.25 6.04
CA TYR A 3 15.64 -5.46 4.92
C TYR A 3 14.71 -4.34 5.42
N LEU A 4 14.64 -3.20 4.73
CA LEU A 4 13.79 -2.05 5.12
C LEU A 4 12.32 -2.47 5.21
N ILE A 5 11.87 -3.30 4.26
CA ILE A 5 10.51 -3.80 4.23
C ILE A 5 10.16 -4.65 5.46
N GLU A 6 11.10 -5.43 5.99
CA GLU A 6 10.90 -6.22 7.21
C GLU A 6 10.73 -5.31 8.43
N LYS A 7 11.55 -4.25 8.52
CA LYS A 7 11.41 -3.24 9.59
C LYS A 7 10.05 -2.55 9.52
N TYR A 8 9.60 -2.17 8.32
CA TYR A 8 8.28 -1.57 8.13
C TYR A 8 7.15 -2.52 8.51
N VAL A 9 7.25 -3.80 8.15
CA VAL A 9 6.26 -4.82 8.53
C VAL A 9 6.21 -5.01 10.04
N ALA A 10 7.36 -5.06 10.71
CA ALA A 10 7.41 -5.12 12.16
C ALA A 10 6.73 -3.90 12.79
N LEU A 11 7.07 -2.70 12.29
CA LEU A 11 6.52 -1.44 12.79
C LEU A 11 5.00 -1.34 12.61
N LYS A 12 4.47 -1.62 11.41
CA LYS A 12 3.02 -1.55 11.16
C LYS A 12 2.26 -2.54 12.03
N ASN A 13 2.81 -3.73 12.27
CA ASN A 13 2.15 -4.74 13.09
C ASN A 13 2.12 -4.34 14.56
N LYS A 14 3.18 -3.67 15.06
CA LYS A 14 3.17 -3.08 16.40
C LYS A 14 2.06 -2.02 16.53
N TYR A 15 1.90 -1.14 15.55
CA TYR A 15 0.89 -0.07 15.58
C TYR A 15 -0.57 -0.55 15.47
N ARG A 16 -0.83 -1.60 14.68
CA ARG A 16 -2.18 -2.17 14.54
C ARG A 16 -2.80 -2.68 15.85
N ASN A 17 -1.99 -2.96 16.87
CA ASN A 17 -2.49 -3.30 18.21
C ASN A 17 -3.21 -2.13 18.90
N TYR A 18 -3.03 -0.91 18.39
CA TYR A 18 -3.60 0.33 18.90
C TYR A 18 -4.61 0.94 17.92
N ASP A 19 -5.29 0.09 17.12
CA ASP A 19 -6.31 0.49 16.17
C ASP A 19 -7.32 1.48 16.81
N THR A 20 -7.39 2.70 16.29
CA THR A 20 -8.38 3.68 16.75
C THR A 20 -9.78 3.24 16.34
N LYS A 21 -10.79 3.71 17.08
CA LYS A 21 -12.21 3.46 16.73
C LYS A 21 -12.52 3.89 15.29
N GLU A 22 -11.91 4.97 14.82
CA GLU A 22 -12.07 5.45 13.45
C GLU A 22 -11.41 4.51 12.43
N ALA A 23 -10.21 3.98 12.71
CA ALA A 23 -9.58 2.97 11.85
C ALA A 23 -10.44 1.72 11.70
N LEU A 24 -10.97 1.20 12.81
CA LEU A 24 -11.89 0.05 12.81
C LEU A 24 -13.17 0.35 12.02
N ARG A 25 -13.76 1.53 12.21
CA ARG A 25 -14.96 1.98 11.49
C ARG A 25 -14.73 2.04 9.98
N ARG A 26 -13.59 2.57 9.54
CA ARG A 26 -13.24 2.64 8.11
C ARG A 26 -12.94 1.27 7.52
N MET A 27 -12.21 0.42 8.23
CA MET A 27 -12.00 -0.98 7.83
C MET A 27 -13.34 -1.70 7.64
N GLN A 28 -14.28 -1.50 8.56
CA GLN A 28 -15.62 -2.08 8.45
C GLN A 28 -16.40 -1.51 7.26
N ALA A 29 -16.31 -0.20 7.01
CA ALA A 29 -16.92 0.41 5.84
C ALA A 29 -16.35 -0.17 4.53
N CYS A 30 -15.03 -0.37 4.43
CA CYS A 30 -14.41 -1.00 3.26
C CYS A 30 -14.90 -2.45 3.07
N ARG A 31 -15.00 -3.24 4.15
CA ARG A 31 -15.53 -4.61 4.08
C ARG A 31 -16.93 -4.64 3.50
N ILE A 32 -17.80 -3.73 3.95
CA ILE A 32 -19.18 -3.68 3.47
C ILE A 32 -19.22 -3.19 2.01
N ALA A 33 -18.43 -2.19 1.64
CA ALA A 33 -18.37 -1.70 0.26
C ALA A 33 -17.93 -2.81 -0.73
N LEU A 34 -16.92 -3.61 -0.36
CA LEU A 34 -16.50 -4.75 -1.17
C LEU A 34 -17.54 -5.87 -1.19
N LYS A 35 -18.28 -6.07 -0.10
CA LYS A 35 -19.36 -7.05 -0.06
C LYS A 35 -20.51 -6.65 -1.00
N GLU A 36 -20.86 -5.37 -1.07
CA GLU A 36 -21.87 -4.87 -2.01
C GLU A 36 -21.45 -5.06 -3.48
N LEU A 37 -20.16 -4.89 -3.78
CA LEU A 37 -19.62 -5.20 -5.11
C LEU A 37 -19.68 -6.70 -5.41
N GLU A 38 -19.32 -7.54 -4.44
CA GLU A 38 -19.44 -8.99 -4.55
C GLU A 38 -20.88 -9.43 -4.84
N ASP A 39 -21.86 -8.84 -4.16
CA ASP A 39 -23.28 -9.14 -4.38
C ASP A 39 -23.77 -8.70 -5.78
N LYS A 40 -23.06 -7.76 -6.43
CA LYS A 40 -23.27 -7.37 -7.84
C LYS A 40 -22.50 -8.23 -8.85
N GLY A 41 -21.76 -9.24 -8.38
CA GLY A 41 -20.97 -10.15 -9.21
C GLY A 41 -19.53 -9.69 -9.49
N PHE A 42 -19.07 -8.61 -8.86
CA PHE A 42 -17.67 -8.17 -8.98
C PHE A 42 -16.78 -8.91 -7.99
N ARG A 43 -15.58 -9.26 -8.42
CA ARG A 43 -14.59 -9.92 -7.56
C ARG A 43 -13.48 -8.94 -7.26
N THR A 44 -13.65 -8.21 -6.15
CA THR A 44 -12.85 -7.04 -5.80
C THR A 44 -12.29 -7.16 -4.39
N GLY A 45 -11.02 -6.81 -4.24
CA GLY A 45 -10.25 -6.71 -3.01
C GLY A 45 -9.52 -5.38 -2.96
N VAL A 46 -9.06 -4.99 -1.77
CA VAL A 46 -8.11 -3.88 -1.65
C VAL A 46 -6.98 -4.19 -0.67
N GLU A 47 -5.79 -3.68 -0.97
CA GLU A 47 -4.75 -3.49 0.04
C GLU A 47 -4.77 -2.03 0.49
N ILE A 48 -5.10 -1.81 1.75
CA ILE A 48 -5.16 -0.46 2.33
C ILE A 48 -3.76 -0.06 2.81
N LEU A 49 -3.38 1.17 2.46
CA LEU A 49 -2.11 1.80 2.82
C LEU A 49 -2.35 2.95 3.83
N GLY A 50 -1.31 3.71 4.13
CA GLY A 50 -1.41 4.92 4.94
C GLY A 50 -1.97 4.71 6.35
N SER A 51 -2.78 5.66 6.83
CA SER A 51 -3.19 5.73 8.24
C SER A 51 -4.02 4.54 8.72
N ILE A 52 -4.87 3.99 7.85
CA ILE A 52 -5.67 2.82 8.18
C ILE A 52 -4.81 1.56 8.26
N ASN A 53 -3.75 1.46 7.43
CA ASN A 53 -2.79 0.37 7.47
C ASN A 53 -2.08 0.27 8.84
N PHE A 54 -1.72 1.43 9.40
CA PHE A 54 -1.11 1.55 10.73
C PHE A 54 -2.11 1.53 11.88
N GLY A 55 -3.41 1.65 11.60
CA GLY A 55 -4.45 1.63 12.62
C GLY A 55 -4.69 2.97 13.31
N ILE A 56 -3.98 4.02 12.92
CA ILE A 56 -4.02 5.31 13.60
C ILE A 56 -4.61 6.34 12.65
N VAL A 57 -5.92 6.58 12.77
CA VAL A 57 -6.69 7.38 11.81
C VAL A 57 -7.33 8.59 12.48
N GLU A 58 -7.25 9.74 11.81
CA GLU A 58 -8.02 10.96 12.10
C GLU A 58 -9.21 11.11 11.14
N PRO A 59 -10.25 11.87 11.51
CA PRO A 59 -11.37 12.17 10.63
C PRO A 59 -10.97 12.77 9.27
N SER A 60 -9.90 13.56 9.23
CA SER A 60 -9.33 14.19 8.03
C SER A 60 -8.35 13.31 7.27
N SER A 61 -8.00 12.12 7.78
CA SER A 61 -7.09 11.22 7.07
C SER A 61 -7.74 10.73 5.78
N ASP A 62 -6.94 10.58 4.73
CA ASP A 62 -7.37 10.01 3.45
C ASP A 62 -7.47 8.47 3.56
N ILE A 63 -8.04 7.85 2.53
CA ILE A 63 -8.02 6.39 2.33
C ILE A 63 -7.21 6.10 1.08
N ASP A 64 -5.98 5.63 1.28
CA ASP A 64 -5.11 5.19 0.19
C ASP A 64 -5.22 3.68 0.03
N CYS A 65 -5.49 3.20 -1.18
CA CYS A 65 -5.69 1.78 -1.43
C CYS A 65 -5.16 1.34 -2.80
N ILE A 66 -4.79 0.07 -2.88
CA ILE A 66 -4.52 -0.63 -4.13
C ILE A 66 -5.77 -1.45 -4.45
N LEU A 67 -6.32 -1.28 -5.65
CA LEU A 67 -7.45 -2.10 -6.09
C LEU A 67 -6.92 -3.45 -6.60
N LEU A 68 -7.48 -4.55 -6.12
CA LEU A 68 -7.25 -5.88 -6.69
C LEU A 68 -8.57 -6.37 -7.25
N HIS A 69 -8.67 -6.57 -8.56
CA HIS A 69 -9.95 -6.91 -9.17
C HIS A 69 -9.82 -7.89 -10.33
N TYR A 70 -10.91 -8.57 -10.63
CA TYR A 70 -11.01 -9.38 -11.85
C TYR A 70 -11.48 -8.53 -13.03
N CYS A 71 -10.61 -8.40 -14.03
CA CYS A 71 -10.98 -7.77 -15.29
C CYS A 71 -10.69 -8.69 -16.48
N ASP A 72 -11.76 -9.27 -17.04
CA ASP A 72 -11.66 -10.11 -18.23
C ASP A 72 -11.41 -9.30 -19.52
N LEU A 73 -11.75 -8.00 -19.53
CA LEU A 73 -11.52 -7.09 -20.66
C LEU A 73 -10.03 -6.89 -20.96
N HIS A 74 -9.19 -6.91 -19.91
CA HIS A 74 -7.75 -6.67 -20.00
C HIS A 74 -6.96 -7.85 -19.41
N LYS A 75 -7.42 -9.09 -19.64
CA LYS A 75 -6.81 -10.28 -19.02
C LYS A 75 -5.31 -10.49 -19.33
N ASP A 76 -4.79 -9.85 -20.37
CA ASP A 76 -3.41 -9.98 -20.88
C ASP A 76 -2.54 -8.74 -20.63
N GLN A 77 -3.08 -7.71 -19.99
CA GLN A 77 -2.37 -6.45 -19.76
C GLN A 77 -2.90 -5.75 -18.51
N GLU A 78 -2.22 -4.69 -18.08
CA GLU A 78 -2.74 -3.86 -17.01
C GLU A 78 -4.03 -3.14 -17.43
N CYS A 79 -4.92 -2.93 -16.47
CA CYS A 79 -6.09 -2.12 -16.71
C CYS A 79 -5.67 -0.67 -16.95
N PRO A 80 -5.99 -0.08 -18.12
CA PRO A 80 -5.75 1.34 -18.33
C PRO A 80 -6.60 2.18 -17.37
N GLU A 81 -6.23 3.44 -17.17
CA GLU A 81 -6.97 4.38 -16.30
C GLU A 81 -8.45 4.51 -16.68
N TYR A 82 -8.77 4.34 -17.96
CA TYR A 82 -10.13 4.40 -18.51
C TYR A 82 -10.83 3.03 -18.58
N CYS A 83 -10.28 1.99 -17.93
CA CYS A 83 -10.90 0.67 -17.87
C CYS A 83 -12.31 0.77 -17.26
N PRO A 84 -13.38 0.32 -17.96
CA PRO A 84 -14.75 0.44 -17.45
C PRO A 84 -14.98 -0.26 -16.11
N ASN A 85 -14.38 -1.44 -15.91
CA ASN A 85 -14.49 -2.17 -14.64
C ASN A 85 -13.82 -1.39 -13.50
N PHE A 86 -12.59 -0.92 -13.73
CA PHE A 86 -11.85 -0.12 -12.74
C PHE A 86 -12.63 1.14 -12.35
N LEU A 87 -13.11 1.90 -13.35
CA LEU A 87 -13.89 3.12 -13.12
C LEU A 87 -15.17 2.82 -12.34
N TYR A 88 -15.90 1.78 -12.72
CA TYR A 88 -17.14 1.40 -12.02
C TYR A 88 -16.87 0.97 -10.57
N GLU A 89 -15.97 0.02 -10.35
CA GLU A 89 -15.69 -0.54 -9.02
C GLU A 89 -15.10 0.53 -8.09
N SER A 90 -14.19 1.37 -8.59
CA SER A 90 -13.60 2.45 -7.80
C SER A 90 -14.64 3.51 -7.39
N GLU A 91 -15.54 3.91 -8.29
CA GLU A 91 -16.60 4.87 -7.96
C GLU A 91 -17.66 4.28 -7.03
N GLU A 92 -18.02 3.00 -7.19
CA GLU A 92 -18.94 2.32 -6.26
C GLU A 92 -18.36 2.21 -4.85
N ILE A 93 -17.07 1.88 -4.73
CA ILE A 93 -16.35 1.88 -3.44
C ILE A 93 -16.37 3.28 -2.84
N LYS A 94 -16.00 4.32 -3.62
CA LYS A 94 -16.00 5.72 -3.15
C LYS A 94 -17.37 6.14 -2.66
N ALA A 95 -18.42 5.89 -3.43
CA ALA A 95 -19.78 6.25 -3.09
C ALA A 95 -20.27 5.52 -1.82
N SER A 96 -19.99 4.22 -1.70
CA SER A 96 -20.34 3.45 -0.50
C SER A 96 -19.61 3.97 0.75
N LEU A 97 -18.31 4.24 0.64
CA LEU A 97 -17.51 4.76 1.75
C LEU A 97 -17.98 6.14 2.22
N ARG A 98 -18.17 7.10 1.30
CA ARG A 98 -18.66 8.46 1.63
C ARG A 98 -20.00 8.40 2.35
N ARG A 99 -20.94 7.62 1.82
CA ARG A 99 -22.27 7.42 2.42
C ARG A 99 -22.20 6.83 3.82
N ARG A 100 -21.41 5.76 4.02
CA ARG A 100 -21.31 5.02 5.29
C ARG A 100 -20.56 5.79 6.37
N LEU A 101 -19.53 6.52 5.97
CA LEU A 101 -18.73 7.34 6.88
C LEU A 101 -19.38 8.71 7.12
N LYS A 102 -20.44 9.05 6.37
CA LYS A 102 -21.16 10.33 6.43
C LYS A 102 -20.21 11.51 6.17
N ASN A 103 -19.35 11.35 5.17
CA ASN A 103 -18.35 12.34 4.79
C ASN A 103 -18.23 12.37 3.26
N GLU A 104 -18.94 13.31 2.63
CA GLU A 104 -18.90 13.51 1.16
C GLU A 104 -17.53 13.96 0.67
N ASN A 105 -16.78 14.67 1.52
CA ASN A 105 -15.44 15.18 1.21
C ASN A 105 -14.33 14.18 1.56
N LEU A 106 -14.68 12.94 1.92
CA LEU A 106 -13.69 11.91 2.20
C LEU A 106 -12.86 11.65 0.94
N LYS A 107 -11.56 11.88 1.07
CA LYS A 107 -10.58 11.59 0.02
C LYS A 107 -10.25 10.11 0.02
N ILE A 108 -10.43 9.50 -1.15
CA ILE A 108 -10.21 8.07 -1.37
C ILE A 108 -9.41 7.99 -2.66
N GLU A 109 -8.18 7.49 -2.55
CA GLU A 109 -7.23 7.42 -3.65
C GLU A 109 -6.90 5.95 -3.92
N PHE A 110 -7.09 5.56 -5.18
CA PHE A 110 -6.60 4.30 -5.70
C PHE A 110 -5.23 4.58 -6.30
N LEU A 111 -4.18 4.19 -5.59
CA LEU A 111 -2.80 4.48 -5.99
C LEU A 111 -2.31 3.54 -7.08
N ASP A 112 -2.92 2.36 -7.17
CA ASP A 112 -2.61 1.36 -8.17
C ASP A 112 -3.79 0.38 -8.35
N CYS A 113 -3.78 -0.39 -9.44
CA CYS A 113 -4.75 -1.40 -9.81
C CYS A 113 -4.07 -2.69 -10.30
N ILE A 114 -4.38 -3.82 -9.65
CA ILE A 114 -3.91 -5.15 -10.02
C ILE A 114 -5.07 -5.96 -10.61
N ASN A 115 -4.92 -6.34 -11.89
CA ASN A 115 -5.82 -7.29 -12.53
C ASN A 115 -5.46 -8.73 -12.13
N LEU A 116 -6.31 -9.36 -11.34
CA LEU A 116 -6.10 -10.73 -10.87
C LEU A 116 -6.15 -11.77 -12.00
N ARG A 117 -6.74 -11.46 -13.16
CA ARG A 117 -6.63 -12.32 -14.36
C ARG A 117 -5.22 -12.36 -14.94
N MET A 118 -4.53 -11.22 -14.89
CA MET A 118 -3.14 -11.13 -15.34
C MET A 118 -2.21 -11.87 -14.36
N VAL A 119 -2.49 -11.78 -13.05
CA VAL A 119 -1.81 -12.57 -12.01
C VAL A 119 -1.94 -14.07 -12.27
N GLU A 120 -3.17 -14.57 -12.51
CA GLU A 120 -3.41 -15.98 -12.82
C GLU A 120 -2.53 -16.46 -13.98
N ARG A 121 -2.52 -15.71 -15.09
CA ARG A 121 -1.70 -16.05 -16.27
C ARG A 121 -0.21 -16.01 -16.00
N ALA A 122 0.27 -14.97 -15.30
CA ALA A 122 1.68 -14.82 -14.96
C ALA A 122 2.17 -15.95 -14.04
N LEU A 123 1.32 -16.48 -13.16
CA LEU A 123 1.66 -17.63 -12.33
C LEU A 123 1.76 -18.95 -13.10
N ASP A 124 1.11 -19.04 -14.27
CA ASP A 124 1.10 -20.24 -15.11
C ASP A 124 2.32 -20.34 -16.05
N THR A 125 3.02 -19.24 -16.33
CA THR A 125 4.19 -19.21 -17.24
C THR A 125 5.49 -19.76 -16.65
N GLY A 126 5.60 -19.84 -15.31
CA GLY A 126 6.78 -20.34 -14.59
C GLY A 126 7.96 -19.35 -14.47
N ASN A 127 8.01 -18.28 -15.28
CA ASN A 127 9.06 -17.25 -15.23
C ASN A 127 8.62 -16.03 -14.41
N TRP A 128 8.36 -16.21 -13.12
CA TRP A 128 7.70 -15.20 -12.28
C TRP A 128 8.45 -13.87 -12.15
N LYS A 129 9.78 -13.87 -12.28
CA LYS A 129 10.61 -12.65 -12.16
C LYS A 129 10.37 -11.64 -13.30
N ASP A 130 9.93 -12.11 -14.46
CA ASP A 130 9.66 -11.26 -15.62
C ASP A 130 8.30 -10.55 -15.51
N HIS A 131 7.47 -10.94 -14.55
CA HIS A 131 6.12 -10.43 -14.38
C HIS A 131 6.03 -9.39 -13.25
N GLU A 132 6.05 -8.12 -13.62
CA GLU A 132 5.92 -7.00 -12.69
C GLU A 132 4.66 -7.10 -11.80
N VAL A 133 3.54 -7.56 -12.36
CA VAL A 133 2.27 -7.71 -11.64
C VAL A 133 2.38 -8.64 -10.42
N LEU A 134 3.19 -9.71 -10.51
CA LEU A 134 3.40 -10.64 -9.40
C LEU A 134 4.23 -9.99 -8.28
N ARG A 135 5.24 -9.21 -8.68
CA ARG A 135 6.12 -8.47 -7.77
C ARG A 135 5.35 -7.39 -7.02
N ARG A 136 4.52 -6.61 -7.73
CA ARG A 136 3.61 -5.62 -7.15
C ARG A 136 2.59 -6.26 -6.23
N LEU A 137 1.96 -7.36 -6.63
CA LEU A 137 1.01 -8.09 -5.78
C LEU A 137 1.62 -8.45 -4.43
N LEU A 138 2.77 -9.12 -4.44
CA LEU A 138 3.41 -9.57 -3.20
C LEU A 138 3.92 -8.39 -2.37
N PHE A 139 4.42 -7.34 -3.00
CA PHE A 139 4.85 -6.13 -2.31
C PHE A 139 3.70 -5.39 -1.62
N TYR A 140 2.61 -5.07 -2.33
CA TYR A 140 1.47 -4.41 -1.72
C TYR A 140 0.80 -5.30 -0.66
N ARG A 141 0.78 -6.62 -0.84
CA ARG A 141 0.36 -7.57 0.19
C ARG A 141 1.25 -7.48 1.44
N THR A 142 2.55 -7.36 1.23
CA THR A 142 3.56 -7.28 2.28
C THR A 142 3.44 -5.98 3.06
N ILE A 143 3.23 -4.83 2.40
CA ILE A 143 3.17 -3.52 3.06
C ILE A 143 1.76 -3.13 3.50
N GLY A 144 0.71 -3.61 2.84
CA GLY A 144 -0.67 -3.20 3.06
C GLY A 144 -1.44 -3.95 4.16
N ARG A 145 -2.69 -3.52 4.31
CA ARG A 145 -3.74 -4.13 5.14
C ARG A 145 -4.88 -4.63 4.25
N PRO A 146 -5.11 -5.95 4.16
CA PRO A 146 -6.04 -6.49 3.18
C PRO A 146 -7.51 -6.31 3.61
N VAL A 147 -8.36 -6.05 2.63
CA VAL A 147 -9.83 -6.20 2.71
C VAL A 147 -10.26 -7.13 1.59
N ASN A 148 -11.12 -8.10 1.92
CA ASN A 148 -11.40 -9.26 1.09
C ASN A 148 -10.16 -10.12 0.78
N ARG A 149 -9.31 -10.35 1.80
CA ARG A 149 -8.10 -11.19 1.72
C ARG A 149 -8.31 -12.56 1.04
N PRO A 150 -9.43 -13.30 1.27
CA PRO A 150 -9.63 -14.60 0.63
C PRO A 150 -9.57 -14.58 -0.90
N LEU A 151 -9.86 -13.42 -1.53
CA LEU A 151 -9.86 -13.28 -2.98
C LEU A 151 -8.48 -13.46 -3.61
N PHE A 152 -7.42 -12.97 -2.95
CA PHE A 152 -6.09 -12.87 -3.55
C PHE A 152 -4.99 -13.57 -2.75
N ILE A 153 -5.31 -14.07 -1.55
CA ILE A 153 -4.31 -14.77 -0.75
C ILE A 153 -3.72 -16.03 -1.42
N PRO A 154 -4.47 -16.86 -2.19
CA PRO A 154 -3.87 -18.05 -2.79
C PRO A 154 -2.73 -17.73 -3.75
N TYR A 155 -2.78 -16.56 -4.40
CA TYR A 155 -1.71 -16.10 -5.29
C TYR A 155 -0.47 -15.67 -4.51
N ALA A 156 -0.66 -14.93 -3.42
CA ALA A 156 0.44 -14.50 -2.57
C ALA A 156 1.11 -15.70 -1.87
N GLU A 157 0.33 -16.65 -1.34
CA GLU A 157 0.87 -17.87 -0.71
C GLU A 157 1.71 -18.68 -1.72
N LYS A 158 1.25 -18.82 -2.97
CA LYS A 158 2.02 -19.49 -4.04
C LYS A 158 3.36 -18.78 -4.34
N LEU A 159 3.39 -17.45 -4.29
CA LEU A 159 4.63 -16.68 -4.46
C LEU A 159 5.55 -16.81 -3.25
N GLU A 160 4.98 -16.83 -2.04
CA GLU A 160 5.69 -16.94 -0.76
C GLU A 160 6.37 -18.31 -0.58
N GLU A 161 5.86 -19.37 -1.21
CA GLU A 161 6.49 -20.70 -1.25
C GLU A 161 7.84 -20.73 -2.00
N ASN A 162 8.13 -19.70 -2.82
CA ASN A 162 9.39 -19.61 -3.56
C ASN A 162 10.39 -18.69 -2.82
N GLU A 163 11.31 -19.31 -2.07
CA GLU A 163 12.31 -18.58 -1.28
C GLU A 163 13.21 -17.64 -2.10
N GLU A 164 13.54 -18.01 -3.34
CA GLU A 164 14.34 -17.15 -4.21
C GLU A 164 13.56 -15.89 -4.59
N TYR A 165 12.28 -16.05 -4.93
CA TYR A 165 11.40 -14.95 -5.22
C TYR A 165 11.19 -14.05 -4.00
N ILE A 166 11.07 -14.63 -2.79
CA ILE A 166 11.00 -13.85 -1.54
C ILE A 166 12.25 -13.00 -1.34
N ARG A 167 13.46 -13.56 -1.53
CA ARG A 167 14.71 -12.79 -1.40
C ARG A 167 14.75 -11.60 -2.37
N ASP A 168 14.37 -11.82 -3.62
CA ASP A 168 14.29 -10.75 -4.62
C ASP A 168 13.29 -9.66 -4.20
N ILE A 169 12.14 -10.05 -3.64
CA ILE A 169 11.11 -9.13 -3.16
C ILE A 169 11.57 -8.34 -1.94
N LEU A 170 12.35 -8.95 -1.05
CA LEU A 170 12.89 -8.25 0.11
C LEU A 170 13.90 -7.17 -0.30
N GLU A 171 14.74 -7.45 -1.29
CA GLU A 171 15.70 -6.50 -1.85
C GLU A 171 15.00 -5.39 -2.64
N TRP A 172 14.29 -5.74 -3.71
CA TRP A 172 13.56 -4.77 -4.54
C TRP A 172 12.51 -4.01 -3.74
N GLY A 173 11.77 -4.70 -2.87
CA GLY A 173 10.73 -4.09 -2.05
C GLY A 173 11.29 -3.10 -1.03
N SER A 174 12.53 -3.29 -0.57
CA SER A 174 13.20 -2.31 0.29
C SER A 174 13.56 -1.04 -0.47
N GLU A 175 14.01 -1.17 -1.72
CA GLU A 175 14.28 -0.01 -2.59
C GLU A 175 12.99 0.71 -2.99
N ALA A 176 11.97 -0.02 -3.41
CA ALA A 176 10.67 0.56 -3.75
C ALA A 176 10.04 1.27 -2.54
N LEU A 177 10.16 0.67 -1.35
CA LEU A 177 9.67 1.27 -0.12
C LEU A 177 10.46 2.54 0.25
N SER A 178 11.78 2.58 0.08
CA SER A 178 12.55 3.79 0.41
C SER A 178 12.10 4.99 -0.44
N VAL A 179 11.85 4.77 -1.74
CA VAL A 179 11.29 5.79 -2.64
C VAL A 179 9.89 6.21 -2.19
N TYR A 180 9.03 5.25 -1.87
CA TYR A 180 7.67 5.51 -1.39
C TYR A 180 7.67 6.40 -0.12
N LEU A 181 8.52 6.09 0.86
CA LEU A 181 8.65 6.86 2.10
C LEU A 181 9.31 8.23 1.92
N GLY A 182 10.19 8.37 0.94
CA GLY A 182 10.84 9.64 0.60
C GLY A 182 9.83 10.72 0.20
N THR A 183 8.61 10.33 -0.16
CA THR A 183 7.53 11.29 -0.43
C THR A 183 7.09 12.01 0.86
N SER A 184 7.01 13.35 0.81
CA SER A 184 6.70 14.22 1.95
C SER A 184 5.40 13.87 2.69
N ARG A 185 4.40 13.35 1.96
CA ARG A 185 3.10 12.92 2.50
C ARG A 185 3.23 11.80 3.53
N HIS A 186 4.15 10.86 3.33
CA HIS A 186 4.30 9.70 4.23
C HIS A 186 5.10 10.05 5.48
N ARG A 187 6.18 10.83 5.37
CA ARG A 187 6.92 11.35 6.54
C ARG A 187 5.99 12.11 7.50
N PHE A 188 5.12 12.97 6.97
CA PHE A 188 4.15 13.73 7.76
C PHE A 188 3.10 12.84 8.43
N SER A 189 2.67 11.77 7.74
CA SER A 189 1.71 10.81 8.31
C SER A 189 2.29 10.08 9.52
N PHE A 190 3.59 9.71 9.48
CA PHE A 190 4.28 9.07 10.60
C PHE A 190 4.43 9.97 11.83
N SER A 191 4.83 11.23 11.62
CA SER A 191 4.89 12.22 12.71
C SER A 191 3.54 12.36 13.42
N LYS A 192 2.44 12.44 12.65
CA LYS A 192 1.08 12.48 13.20
C LYS A 192 0.69 11.23 13.98
N TYR A 193 1.18 10.05 13.61
CA TYR A 193 0.86 8.82 14.35
C TYR A 193 1.37 8.87 15.79
N ASN A 194 2.57 9.44 16.02
CA ASN A 194 3.15 9.59 17.36
C ASN A 194 2.35 10.55 18.23
N GLU A 195 2.05 11.74 17.71
CA GLU A 195 1.23 12.75 18.40
C GLU A 195 -0.14 12.17 18.81
N ARG A 196 -0.73 11.32 17.97
CA ARG A 196 -2.04 10.69 18.23
C ARG A 196 -2.00 9.66 19.35
N ILE A 197 -0.95 8.85 19.43
CA ILE A 197 -0.82 7.86 20.50
C ILE A 197 -0.59 8.57 21.84
N GLU A 198 0.34 9.53 21.87
CA GLU A 198 0.64 10.33 23.06
C GLU A 198 -0.61 11.11 23.54
N SER A 199 -1.36 11.74 22.64
CA SER A 199 -2.58 12.49 22.98
C SER A 199 -3.77 11.62 23.40
N SER A 200 -3.78 10.34 23.03
CA SER A 200 -4.83 9.38 23.44
C SER A 200 -4.59 8.81 24.85
N GLY A 201 -3.55 9.26 25.56
CA GLY A 201 -3.18 8.76 26.89
C GLY A 201 -2.61 7.33 26.87
N LEU A 202 -2.30 6.82 25.68
CA LEU A 202 -1.64 5.52 25.49
C LEU A 202 -0.13 5.76 25.52
N GLN A 203 0.56 5.14 26.48
CA GLN A 203 2.02 5.18 26.50
C GLN A 203 2.56 4.28 25.38
N LEU A 204 3.35 4.87 24.47
CA LEU A 204 4.14 4.13 23.50
C LEU A 204 5.07 3.15 24.25
N PRO A 205 5.20 1.89 23.82
CA PRO A 205 6.24 1.02 24.33
C PRO A 205 7.62 1.70 24.17
N HIS A 206 8.42 1.70 25.24
CA HIS A 206 9.75 2.29 25.26
C HIS A 206 10.60 1.69 24.13
N GLY A 207 11.19 2.52 23.26
CA GLY A 207 11.94 2.10 22.08
C GLY A 207 11.20 2.26 20.74
N LEU A 208 9.87 2.39 20.73
CA LEU A 208 9.09 2.49 19.48
C LEU A 208 9.25 3.85 18.79
N LYS A 209 9.44 4.91 19.58
CA LYS A 209 9.65 6.28 19.10
C LYS A 209 11.01 6.40 18.42
N GLU A 210 12.04 5.86 19.06
CA GLU A 210 13.41 5.79 18.54
C GLU A 210 13.50 4.93 17.27
N GLU A 211 12.74 3.82 17.19
CA GLU A 211 12.64 3.01 15.97
C GLU A 211 12.03 3.78 14.78
N LEU A 212 11.05 4.66 15.06
CA LEU A 212 10.41 5.49 14.04
C LEU A 212 11.31 6.64 13.56
N GLU A 213 11.99 7.31 14.49
CA GLU A 213 12.96 8.36 14.18
C GLU A 213 14.11 7.78 13.34
N SER A 214 14.65 6.63 13.73
CA SER A 214 15.65 5.90 12.94
C SER A 214 15.17 5.53 11.52
N TYR A 215 13.88 5.25 11.36
CA TYR A 215 13.28 4.93 10.07
C TYR A 215 13.13 6.16 9.17
N LEU A 216 12.78 7.32 9.76
CA LEU A 216 12.70 8.60 9.04
C LEU A 216 14.09 9.08 8.62
N GLU A 217 15.08 8.97 9.49
CA GLU A 217 16.49 9.33 9.20
C GLU A 217 17.11 8.45 8.11
N GLN A 218 16.77 7.15 8.07
CA GLN A 218 17.20 6.25 6.98
C GLN A 218 16.63 6.66 5.60
N GLY A 219 15.50 7.36 5.57
CA GLY A 219 14.91 7.92 4.35
C GLY A 219 15.55 9.24 3.89
N GLU A 220 16.37 9.89 4.72
CA GLU A 220 17.07 11.15 4.40
C GLU A 220 18.45 10.92 3.76
N GLY A 221 19.03 9.73 3.95
CA GLY A 221 20.36 9.38 3.42
C GLY A 221 20.47 9.22 1.89
N PHE A 222 19.36 9.29 1.15
CA PHE A 222 19.33 9.13 -0.31
C PHE A 222 19.16 10.45 -1.10
N GLU A 223 18.90 11.58 -0.44
CA GLU A 223 18.67 12.87 -1.11
C GLU A 223 19.93 13.74 -1.29
N THR A 224 21.11 13.33 -0.81
CA THR A 224 22.31 14.20 -0.83
C THR A 224 23.34 13.91 -1.92
N ASN A 225 23.12 12.97 -2.85
CA ASN A 225 24.15 12.58 -3.83
C ASN A 225 23.79 12.68 -5.33
N ASN A 226 22.93 13.64 -5.73
CA ASN A 226 22.70 13.94 -7.15
C ASN A 226 22.65 15.45 -7.44
N GLY A 227 23.67 16.19 -6.97
CA GLY A 227 23.68 17.64 -7.11
C GLY A 227 25.06 18.28 -7.14
N ALA A 228 26.03 17.72 -7.87
CA ALA A 228 27.23 18.47 -8.27
C ALA A 228 28.01 17.75 -9.38
N GLU A 229 27.70 18.04 -10.65
CA GLU A 229 28.71 18.19 -11.71
C GLU A 229 28.07 18.65 -13.02
N SER A 230 28.09 19.96 -13.25
CA SER A 230 27.90 20.56 -14.58
C SER A 230 28.38 22.00 -14.57
N SER A 231 29.70 22.20 -14.64
CA SER A 231 30.26 23.41 -15.26
C SER A 231 31.70 23.16 -15.71
N ARG A 232 31.89 22.97 -17.02
CA ARG A 232 33.04 23.48 -17.81
C ARG A 232 32.99 22.95 -19.25
N SER A 233 32.59 23.84 -20.15
CA SER A 233 32.84 23.81 -21.60
C SER A 233 32.78 25.26 -22.06
N LYS A 234 33.86 26.05 -21.91
CA LYS A 234 34.79 26.43 -22.99
C LYS A 234 34.10 26.78 -24.31
N ASP A 235 33.81 28.07 -24.48
CA ASP A 235 33.61 28.70 -25.79
C ASP A 235 34.99 29.08 -26.40
N PRO A 236 35.17 28.95 -27.72
CA PRO A 236 36.40 29.37 -28.40
C PRO A 236 36.31 30.80 -28.94
N VAL A 237 37.45 31.49 -28.91
CA VAL A 237 37.81 32.58 -29.86
C VAL A 237 39.11 32.15 -30.54
#